data_AF-M3XHF6-F1
#
_entry.id   AF-M3XHF6-F1
#
_cell.length_a   1.000
_cell.length_b   1.000
_cell.length_c   1.000
_cell.angle_alpha   90.00
_cell.angle_beta   90.00
_cell.angle_gamma   90.00
#
_symmetry.space_group_name_H-M   'P 1'
#
loop_
_entity.id
_entity.type
_entity.pdbx_description
1 polymer ?
#
loop_
_entity_poly.entity_id
_entity_poly.type
_entity_poly.pdbx_seq_one_letter_code
_entity_poly.pdbx_strand_id
1 'polypeptide(L)'
;MPHKISFLVLSSSGHEDGYSAKELMVHAPTVSGWRSPRFCLYPQEIILQLADRCRIRKLQLLAHQYMISTKIEFYVCESLPEYFTPHQSDWFRRLGYVSLSDNEKTGFKARELKSVHVDAVGQYLKLIFHKNYANRYNLYNQVALVAINIIGDPAEHSDLDSAVSPTREKLINQYLGLSLDDPLLDGSYVG
;
A
#
# COMPACT_ATOMS: atom_id res chain seq x y z
N MET A 1 20.01 -7.32 3.48
CA MET A 1 19.24 -8.50 3.93
C MET A 1 17.81 -8.05 4.10
N PRO A 2 16.82 -8.82 3.62
CA PRO A 2 15.42 -8.41 3.72
C PRO A 2 14.99 -8.28 5.17
N HIS A 3 14.32 -7.19 5.50
CA HIS A 3 13.85 -6.86 6.84
C HIS A 3 12.38 -6.46 6.81
N LYS A 4 11.75 -6.42 7.99
CA LYS A 4 10.36 -5.96 8.11
C LYS A 4 10.31 -4.46 7.81
N ILE A 5 9.45 -4.09 6.87
CA ILE A 5 9.21 -2.72 6.43
C ILE A 5 8.06 -2.13 7.25
N SER A 6 8.31 -0.98 7.88
CA SER A 6 7.27 -0.19 8.54
C SER A 6 6.37 0.47 7.51
N PHE A 7 5.10 0.68 7.85
CA PHE A 7 4.14 1.32 6.96
C PHE A 7 3.09 2.09 7.76
N LEU A 8 2.44 3.02 7.08
CA LEU A 8 1.24 3.72 7.51
C LEU A 8 0.05 3.24 6.69
N VAL A 9 -1.14 3.30 7.28
CA VAL A 9 -2.40 3.09 6.56
C VAL A 9 -2.84 4.42 5.99
N LEU A 10 -2.83 4.52 4.66
CA LEU A 10 -3.23 5.74 3.95
C LEU A 10 -4.76 5.81 3.82
N SER A 11 -5.41 4.72 3.43
CA SER A 11 -6.86 4.66 3.29
C SER A 11 -7.39 3.22 3.43
N SER A 12 -8.70 3.12 3.69
CA SER A 12 -9.46 1.87 3.65
C SER A 12 -10.89 2.13 3.20
N SER A 13 -11.53 1.17 2.52
CA SER A 13 -12.93 1.27 2.08
C SER A 13 -13.95 1.41 3.22
N GLY A 14 -13.57 1.02 4.44
CA GLY A 14 -14.38 1.15 5.65
C GLY A 14 -13.94 0.17 6.73
N HIS A 15 -14.58 0.25 7.90
CA HIS A 15 -14.40 -0.72 8.98
C HIS A 15 -15.61 -0.79 9.91
N GLU A 16 -15.70 -1.88 10.68
CA GLU A 16 -16.55 -1.95 11.88
C GLU A 16 -15.91 -1.17 13.03
N ASP A 17 -16.73 -0.56 13.90
CA ASP A 17 -16.27 0.18 15.08
C ASP A 17 -15.29 -0.63 15.92
N GLY A 18 -14.11 -0.05 16.18
CA GLY A 18 -13.04 -0.71 16.93
C GLY A 18 -12.22 -1.74 16.14
N TYR A 19 -12.32 -1.78 14.80
CA TYR A 19 -11.53 -2.65 13.92
C TYR A 19 -10.91 -1.88 12.75
N SER A 20 -10.35 -0.71 13.06
CA SER A 20 -9.76 0.18 12.05
C SER A 20 -8.55 -0.45 11.38
N ALA A 21 -8.33 -0.13 10.09
CA ALA A 21 -7.15 -0.59 9.38
C ALA A 21 -5.84 -0.14 10.05
N LYS A 22 -5.85 0.96 10.81
CA LYS A 22 -4.72 1.44 11.62
C LYS A 22 -4.18 0.39 12.60
N GLU A 23 -5.01 -0.55 13.06
CA GLU A 23 -4.54 -1.63 13.93
C GLU A 23 -3.51 -2.55 13.26
N LEU A 24 -3.50 -2.62 11.93
CA LEU A 24 -2.51 -3.41 11.17
C LEU A 24 -1.08 -2.89 11.33
N MET A 25 -0.90 -1.63 11.75
CA MET A 25 0.41 -1.01 11.92
C MET A 25 1.14 -1.52 13.18
N VAL A 26 0.41 -2.07 14.15
CA VAL A 26 0.97 -2.51 15.44
C VAL A 26 0.76 -4.01 15.61
N HIS A 27 1.82 -4.73 15.96
CA HIS A 27 1.77 -6.18 16.16
C HIS A 27 1.86 -6.47 17.67
N ALA A 28 0.70 -6.60 18.31
CA ALA A 28 0.60 -6.97 19.72
C ALA A 28 -0.45 -8.08 19.91
N PRO A 29 -0.36 -8.90 20.98
CA PRO A 29 -1.37 -9.93 21.26
C PRO A 29 -2.80 -9.39 21.41
N THR A 30 -2.93 -8.10 21.73
CA THR A 30 -4.20 -7.41 21.99
C THR A 30 -4.80 -6.70 20.77
N VAL A 31 -4.07 -6.58 19.65
CA VAL A 31 -4.65 -5.94 18.45
C VAL A 31 -5.68 -6.87 17.81
N SER A 32 -6.83 -6.30 17.44
CA SER A 32 -7.91 -7.03 16.79
C SER A 32 -7.70 -7.11 15.29
N GLY A 33 -6.98 -6.13 14.74
CA GLY A 33 -6.71 -5.98 13.32
C GLY A 33 -7.85 -5.26 12.61
N TRP A 34 -7.86 -5.36 11.29
CA TRP A 34 -8.89 -4.74 10.46
C TRP A 34 -10.07 -5.68 10.22
N ARG A 35 -11.27 -5.10 10.22
CA ARG A 35 -12.50 -5.77 9.79
C ARG A 35 -13.35 -4.82 8.97
N SER A 36 -13.84 -5.27 7.82
CA SER A 36 -14.73 -4.50 6.96
C SER A 36 -16.04 -4.13 7.66
N PRO A 37 -16.80 -3.13 7.16
CA PRO A 37 -18.15 -2.86 7.64
C PRO A 37 -19.05 -4.10 7.52
N ARG A 38 -20.05 -4.21 8.39
CA ARG A 38 -21.09 -5.25 8.28
C ARG A 38 -21.85 -5.07 6.97
N PHE A 39 -22.15 -6.18 6.29
CA PHE A 39 -22.82 -6.20 4.98
C PHE A 39 -22.13 -5.31 3.93
N CYS A 40 -20.79 -5.22 3.98
CA CYS A 40 -20.02 -4.42 3.03
C CYS A 40 -20.24 -4.88 1.58
N LEU A 41 -20.21 -3.92 0.65
CA LEU A 41 -20.13 -4.22 -0.77
C LEU A 41 -18.71 -4.65 -1.14
N TYR A 42 -18.59 -5.64 -2.01
CA TYR A 42 -17.29 -6.11 -2.46
C TYR A 42 -16.87 -5.44 -3.79
N PRO A 43 -15.57 -5.24 -4.02
CA PRO A 43 -14.46 -5.56 -3.12
C PRO A 43 -14.23 -4.49 -2.03
N GLN A 44 -13.53 -4.88 -0.96
CA GLN A 44 -13.01 -3.96 0.05
C GLN A 44 -11.53 -3.67 -0.21
N GLU A 45 -11.04 -2.51 0.20
CA GLU A 45 -9.69 -2.03 -0.15
C GLU A 45 -8.95 -1.47 1.07
N ILE A 46 -7.64 -1.67 1.11
CA ILE A 46 -6.72 -0.98 2.02
C ILE A 46 -5.49 -0.53 1.22
N ILE A 47 -5.09 0.73 1.39
CA ILE A 47 -3.85 1.27 0.84
C ILE A 47 -2.87 1.57 1.97
N LEU A 48 -1.67 1.01 1.84
CA LEU A 48 -0.56 1.17 2.77
C LEU A 48 0.52 2.02 2.10
N GLN A 49 1.09 2.95 2.86
CA GLN A 49 2.30 3.69 2.49
C GLN A 49 3.47 3.11 3.27
N LEU A 50 4.45 2.57 2.57
CA LEU A 50 5.70 2.10 3.14
C LEU A 50 6.52 3.29 3.62
N ALA A 51 7.25 3.11 4.72
CA ALA A 51 8.09 4.17 5.30
C ALA A 51 9.07 4.75 4.26
N ASP A 52 9.69 3.86 3.48
CA ASP A 52 10.60 4.19 2.40
C ASP A 52 10.27 3.37 1.14
N ARG A 53 10.70 3.88 -0.03
CA ARG A 53 10.65 3.11 -1.28
C ARG A 53 11.50 1.85 -1.10
N CYS A 54 10.89 0.69 -1.29
CA CYS A 54 11.57 -0.57 -1.05
C CYS A 54 11.24 -1.62 -2.10
N ARG A 55 12.12 -2.61 -2.24
CA ARG A 55 11.87 -3.82 -3.01
C ARG A 55 11.20 -4.84 -2.10
N ILE A 56 9.89 -4.97 -2.24
CA ILE A 56 9.08 -5.94 -1.51
C ILE A 56 9.45 -7.34 -2.01
N ARG A 57 9.84 -8.22 -1.08
CA ARG A 57 10.22 -9.62 -1.34
C ARG A 57 9.17 -10.61 -0.87
N LYS A 58 8.46 -10.27 0.21
CA LYS A 58 7.49 -11.17 0.84
C LYS A 58 6.43 -10.40 1.59
N LEU A 59 5.18 -10.82 1.41
CA LEU A 59 4.03 -10.41 2.22
C LEU A 59 3.64 -11.58 3.13
N GLN A 60 3.37 -11.32 4.40
CA GLN A 60 2.81 -12.33 5.30
C GLN A 60 1.47 -11.82 5.82
N LEU A 61 0.40 -12.56 5.54
CA LEU A 61 -0.96 -12.22 5.92
C LEU A 61 -1.43 -13.16 7.03
N LEU A 62 -1.84 -12.62 8.17
CA LEU A 62 -2.53 -13.39 9.20
C LEU A 62 -4.05 -13.19 9.02
N ALA A 63 -4.70 -14.21 8.49
CA ALA A 63 -6.14 -14.18 8.23
C ALA A 63 -6.94 -14.32 9.53
N HIS A 64 -8.13 -13.69 9.57
CA HIS A 64 -9.11 -13.98 10.63
C HIS A 64 -9.65 -15.41 10.48
N GLN A 65 -10.04 -16.06 11.57
CA GLN A 65 -10.38 -17.50 11.55
C GLN A 65 -11.70 -17.85 10.83
N TYR A 66 -12.62 -16.90 10.66
CA TYR A 66 -13.90 -17.12 9.94
C TYR A 66 -14.38 -15.96 9.05
N MET A 67 -13.71 -14.80 9.09
CA MET A 67 -14.04 -13.64 8.23
C MET A 67 -13.05 -13.59 7.07
N ILE A 68 -12.95 -14.69 6.35
CA ILE A 68 -11.85 -14.95 5.42
C ILE A 68 -12.28 -14.54 4.01
N SER A 69 -11.49 -13.65 3.38
CA SER A 69 -11.68 -13.33 1.96
C SER A 69 -11.29 -14.50 1.07
N THR A 70 -12.12 -14.80 0.07
CA THR A 70 -11.87 -15.86 -0.93
C THR A 70 -10.65 -15.58 -1.82
N LYS A 71 -10.34 -14.30 -2.02
CA LYS A 71 -9.25 -13.82 -2.86
C LYS A 71 -8.78 -12.46 -2.37
N ILE A 72 -7.47 -12.33 -2.19
CA ILE A 72 -6.82 -11.05 -1.90
C ILE A 72 -5.88 -10.73 -3.06
N GLU A 73 -6.07 -9.59 -3.70
CA GLU A 73 -5.19 -9.10 -4.77
C GLU A 73 -4.24 -8.04 -4.24
N PHE A 74 -3.03 -8.00 -4.81
CA PHE A 74 -1.99 -7.07 -4.43
C PHE A 74 -1.60 -6.20 -5.61
N TYR A 75 -1.40 -4.92 -5.34
CA TYR A 75 -0.90 -3.96 -6.30
C TYR A 75 0.16 -3.08 -5.66
N VAL A 76 1.13 -2.63 -6.45
CA VAL A 76 2.19 -1.72 -6.01
C VAL A 76 2.17 -0.44 -6.82
N CYS A 77 2.55 0.67 -6.20
CA CYS A 77 2.80 1.94 -6.86
C CYS A 77 4.09 2.56 -6.30
N GLU A 78 4.88 3.20 -7.15
CA GLU A 78 6.12 3.88 -6.74
C GLU A 78 5.85 5.25 -6.14
N SER A 79 4.99 6.05 -6.77
CA SER A 79 4.62 7.38 -6.33
C SER A 79 3.14 7.63 -6.63
N LEU A 80 2.39 8.10 -5.63
CA LEU A 80 1.05 8.61 -5.90
C LEU A 80 1.16 9.96 -6.62
N PRO A 81 0.37 10.23 -7.68
CA PRO A 81 0.43 11.51 -8.36
C PRO A 81 -0.02 12.65 -7.46
N GLU A 82 0.66 13.79 -7.57
CA GLU A 82 0.38 15.01 -6.82
C GLU A 82 -0.94 15.69 -7.23
N TYR A 83 -1.53 15.29 -8.38
CA TYR A 83 -2.77 15.84 -8.91
C TYR A 83 -3.75 14.74 -9.33
N PHE A 84 -5.05 15.01 -9.19
CA PHE A 84 -6.16 14.17 -9.59
C PHE A 84 -6.11 13.87 -11.10
N THR A 85 -5.41 12.82 -11.51
CA THR A 85 -5.57 12.27 -12.86
C THR A 85 -6.79 11.34 -12.87
N PRO A 86 -7.62 11.37 -13.93
CA PRO A 86 -8.92 10.69 -13.96
C PRO A 86 -8.84 9.15 -13.93
N HIS A 87 -7.64 8.57 -14.04
CA HIS A 87 -7.43 7.13 -14.13
C HIS A 87 -6.59 6.61 -12.95
N GLN A 88 -7.20 6.55 -11.76
CA GLN A 88 -6.54 6.02 -10.55
C GLN A 88 -6.03 4.58 -10.69
N SER A 89 -6.65 3.82 -11.60
CA SER A 89 -6.34 2.41 -11.83
C SER A 89 -4.97 2.18 -12.47
N ASP A 90 -4.42 3.16 -13.19
CA ASP A 90 -3.14 3.01 -13.91
C ASP A 90 -1.91 3.18 -13.01
N TRP A 91 -2.07 3.79 -11.83
CA TRP A 91 -0.94 4.03 -10.91
C TRP A 91 -0.48 2.74 -10.22
N PHE A 92 -1.40 1.80 -10.06
CA PHE A 92 -1.17 0.57 -9.31
C PHE A 92 -0.91 -0.59 -10.25
N ARG A 93 0.36 -1.03 -10.33
CA ARG A 93 0.73 -2.24 -11.04
C ARG A 93 0.29 -3.48 -10.26
N ARG A 94 -0.50 -4.35 -10.88
CA ARG A 94 -0.95 -5.62 -10.29
C ARG A 94 0.23 -6.57 -10.08
N LEU A 95 0.39 -7.07 -8.86
CA LEU A 95 1.40 -8.09 -8.51
C LEU A 95 0.84 -9.51 -8.64
N GLY A 96 -0.45 -9.68 -8.41
CA GLY A 96 -1.11 -10.98 -8.43
C GLY A 96 -2.15 -11.10 -7.33
N TYR A 97 -2.48 -12.33 -6.97
CA TYR A 97 -3.47 -12.62 -5.94
C TYR A 97 -3.12 -13.88 -5.17
N VAL A 98 -3.76 -14.03 -4.01
CA VAL A 98 -3.71 -15.26 -3.21
C VAL A 98 -5.12 -15.64 -2.77
N SER A 99 -5.37 -16.94 -2.70
CA SER A 99 -6.54 -17.50 -2.03
C SER A 99 -6.12 -18.12 -0.70
N LEU A 100 -6.95 -17.91 0.31
CA LEU A 100 -6.82 -18.46 1.64
C LEU A 100 -7.73 -19.69 1.77
N SER A 101 -7.47 -20.53 2.77
CA SER A 101 -8.34 -21.64 3.15
C SER A 101 -9.66 -21.12 3.72
N ASP A 102 -10.78 -21.78 3.43
CA ASP A 102 -12.07 -21.49 4.10
C ASP A 102 -12.06 -21.78 5.61
N ASN A 103 -11.06 -22.55 6.05
CA ASN A 103 -10.82 -22.95 7.43
C ASN A 103 -11.88 -23.89 8.05
N GLU A 104 -12.69 -24.56 7.23
CA GLU A 104 -13.68 -25.54 7.69
C GLU A 104 -13.04 -26.71 8.45
N LYS A 105 -11.87 -27.17 7.96
CA LYS A 105 -11.14 -28.32 8.54
C LYS A 105 -10.73 -28.12 10.00
N THR A 106 -10.59 -26.87 10.46
CA THR A 106 -10.26 -26.56 11.86
C THR A 106 -11.49 -26.18 12.68
N GLY A 107 -12.68 -26.25 12.09
CA GLY A 107 -13.92 -25.73 12.66
C GLY A 107 -13.88 -24.22 12.84
N PHE A 108 -13.17 -23.51 11.97
CA PHE A 108 -13.01 -22.05 12.00
C PHE A 108 -12.33 -21.49 13.27
N LYS A 109 -11.44 -22.28 13.89
CA LYS A 109 -10.78 -21.90 15.15
C LYS A 109 -9.34 -21.44 14.96
N ALA A 110 -8.64 -21.97 13.95
CA ALA A 110 -7.26 -21.61 13.69
C ALA A 110 -7.16 -20.36 12.82
N ARG A 111 -6.08 -19.59 12.94
CA ARG A 111 -5.76 -18.51 11.98
C ARG A 111 -4.73 -19.02 10.97
N GLU A 112 -4.88 -18.68 9.70
CA GLU A 112 -3.90 -18.99 8.65
C GLU A 112 -2.87 -17.86 8.56
N LEU A 113 -1.57 -18.17 8.65
CA LEU A 113 -0.48 -17.27 8.28
C LEU A 113 0.00 -17.60 6.86
N LYS A 114 -0.44 -16.82 5.87
CA LYS A 114 -0.09 -17.00 4.47
C LYS A 114 1.13 -16.16 4.10
N SER A 115 2.21 -16.79 3.64
CA SER A 115 3.36 -16.09 3.06
C SER A 115 3.28 -16.08 1.53
N VAL A 116 3.36 -14.90 0.94
CA VAL A 116 3.33 -14.66 -0.51
C VAL A 116 4.67 -14.06 -0.90
N HIS A 117 5.38 -14.72 -1.81
CA HIS A 117 6.60 -14.19 -2.39
C HIS A 117 6.24 -13.24 -3.53
N VAL A 118 6.81 -12.05 -3.51
CA VAL A 118 6.64 -11.03 -4.52
C VAL A 118 8.00 -10.45 -4.85
N ASP A 119 8.16 -9.87 -6.03
CA ASP A 119 9.38 -9.16 -6.37
C ASP A 119 9.01 -7.86 -7.08
N ALA A 120 8.89 -6.79 -6.30
CA ALA A 120 8.35 -5.54 -6.77
C ALA A 120 8.91 -4.35 -6.00
N VAL A 121 9.26 -3.29 -6.72
CA VAL A 121 9.66 -2.01 -6.12
C VAL A 121 8.46 -1.08 -6.02
N GLY A 122 8.35 -0.37 -4.90
CA GLY A 122 7.43 0.75 -4.75
C GLY A 122 7.38 1.30 -3.32
N GLN A 123 6.54 2.30 -3.12
CA GLN A 123 6.31 2.94 -1.82
C GLN A 123 4.86 2.74 -1.34
N TYR A 124 3.96 2.31 -2.21
CA TYR A 124 2.55 2.08 -1.87
C TYR A 124 2.15 0.65 -2.19
N LEU A 125 1.47 0.00 -1.25
CA LEU A 125 0.90 -1.33 -1.41
C LEU A 125 -0.61 -1.25 -1.24
N LYS A 126 -1.35 -1.71 -2.25
CA LYS A 126 -2.80 -1.80 -2.22
C LYS A 126 -3.24 -3.26 -2.11
N LEU A 127 -4.14 -3.52 -1.18
CA LEU A 127 -4.78 -4.81 -0.97
C LEU A 127 -6.25 -4.70 -1.35
N ILE A 128 -6.73 -5.64 -2.19
CA ILE A 128 -8.14 -5.74 -2.56
C ILE A 128 -8.69 -7.07 -2.06
N PHE A 129 -9.69 -7.01 -1.19
CA PHE A 129 -10.34 -8.15 -0.57
C PHE A 129 -11.68 -8.43 -1.27
N HIS A 130 -11.82 -9.63 -1.82
CA HIS A 130 -13.05 -10.10 -2.44
C HIS A 130 -14.00 -10.72 -1.41
N LYS A 131 -15.16 -11.21 -1.88
CA LYS A 131 -16.19 -11.85 -1.05
C LYS A 131 -15.63 -12.85 -0.03
N ASN A 132 -16.24 -12.93 1.14
CA ASN A 132 -15.86 -13.91 2.16
C ASN A 132 -16.28 -15.35 1.79
N TYR A 133 -15.64 -16.34 2.41
CA TYR A 133 -16.21 -17.69 2.49
C TYR A 133 -17.43 -17.66 3.41
N ALA A 134 -18.57 -18.15 2.91
CA ALA A 134 -19.81 -18.22 3.68
C ALA A 134 -19.67 -19.27 4.79
N ASN A 135 -20.06 -18.90 6.01
CA ASN A 135 -20.06 -19.82 7.15
C ASN A 135 -20.98 -19.29 8.27
N ARG A 136 -21.31 -20.17 9.22
CA ARG A 136 -22.24 -19.87 10.32
C ARG A 136 -21.76 -18.83 11.33
N TYR A 137 -20.48 -18.46 11.33
CA TYR A 137 -19.90 -17.50 12.27
C TYR A 137 -19.81 -16.08 11.68
N ASN A 138 -19.74 -15.96 10.35
CA ASN A 138 -19.67 -14.68 9.65
C ASN A 138 -21.05 -14.21 9.16
N LEU A 139 -21.94 -13.88 10.10
CA LEU A 139 -23.34 -13.53 9.81
C LEU A 139 -23.49 -12.26 8.95
N TYR A 140 -22.49 -11.39 8.96
CA TYR A 140 -22.52 -10.09 8.30
C TYR A 140 -21.77 -10.06 6.97
N ASN A 141 -21.29 -11.21 6.46
CA ASN A 141 -20.49 -11.31 5.25
C ASN A 141 -19.33 -10.30 5.25
N GLN A 142 -18.54 -10.29 6.33
CA GLN A 142 -17.38 -9.41 6.48
C GLN A 142 -16.10 -10.09 6.02
N VAL A 143 -15.08 -9.30 5.71
CA VAL A 143 -13.69 -9.75 5.56
C VAL A 143 -12.82 -9.06 6.59
N ALA A 144 -11.84 -9.78 7.11
CA ALA A 144 -10.95 -9.28 8.15
C ALA A 144 -9.52 -9.76 7.94
N LEU A 145 -8.58 -8.91 8.32
CA LEU A 145 -7.16 -9.19 8.33
C LEU A 145 -6.63 -8.86 9.72
N VAL A 146 -6.02 -9.84 10.38
CA VAL A 146 -5.54 -9.66 11.75
C VAL A 146 -4.21 -8.91 11.76
N ALA A 147 -3.29 -9.29 10.86
CA ALA A 147 -2.00 -8.65 10.73
C ALA A 147 -1.42 -8.81 9.33
N ILE A 148 -0.52 -7.91 8.95
CA ILE A 148 0.29 -8.00 7.74
C ILE A 148 1.74 -7.66 8.06
N ASN A 149 2.69 -8.50 7.62
CA ASN A 149 4.09 -8.12 7.53
C ASN A 149 4.46 -7.89 6.07
N ILE A 150 5.21 -6.82 5.83
CA ILE A 150 5.84 -6.53 4.56
C ILE A 150 7.34 -6.69 4.79
N ILE A 151 7.99 -7.55 4.00
CA ILE A 151 9.42 -7.84 4.13
C ILE A 151 10.09 -7.51 2.80
N GLY A 152 11.16 -6.73 2.86
CA GLY A 152 11.84 -6.23 1.68
C GLY A 152 13.23 -5.69 1.98
N ASP A 153 13.88 -5.19 0.94
CA ASP A 153 15.16 -4.48 1.00
C ASP A 153 14.93 -3.01 0.63
N PRO A 154 15.72 -2.05 1.14
CA PRO A 154 15.69 -0.68 0.64
C PRO A 154 15.90 -0.70 -0.87
N ALA A 155 15.09 0.06 -1.61
CA ALA A 155 15.31 0.18 -3.04
C ALA A 155 16.39 1.24 -3.25
N GLU A 156 17.43 0.92 -4.02
CA GLU A 156 18.39 1.92 -4.46
C GLU A 156 17.63 3.03 -5.20
N HIS A 157 17.94 4.28 -4.85
CA HIS A 157 17.53 5.42 -5.67
C HIS A 157 18.25 5.26 -7.00
N SER A 158 17.51 5.05 -8.08
CA SER A 158 18.10 5.20 -9.40
C SER A 158 18.52 6.67 -9.53
N ASP A 159 19.81 6.93 -9.74
CA ASP A 159 20.35 8.28 -10.00
C ASP A 159 19.67 9.00 -11.18
N LEU A 160 18.85 8.27 -11.96
CA LEU A 160 17.98 8.79 -13.01
C LEU A 160 16.78 9.61 -12.48
N ASP A 161 16.31 9.38 -11.25
CA ASP A 161 15.21 10.18 -10.66
C ASP A 161 15.68 11.55 -10.15
N SER A 162 17.00 11.70 -9.93
CA SER A 162 17.63 12.99 -9.65
C SER A 162 17.63 13.92 -10.87
N ALA A 163 17.38 13.40 -12.08
CA ALA A 163 17.32 14.18 -13.31
C ALA A 163 15.89 14.61 -13.71
N VAL A 164 14.83 14.00 -13.14
CA VAL A 164 13.44 14.21 -13.59
C VAL A 164 12.57 14.96 -12.58
N SER A 165 12.97 15.07 -11.32
CA SER A 165 12.34 16.05 -10.42
C SER A 165 12.89 17.44 -10.74
N PRO A 166 12.13 18.38 -11.34
CA PRO A 166 12.60 19.76 -11.45
C PRO A 166 12.81 20.25 -10.03
N THR A 167 14.06 20.60 -9.69
CA THR A 167 14.41 21.16 -8.40
C THR A 167 13.44 22.30 -8.08
N ARG A 168 13.09 22.50 -6.80
CA ARG A 168 12.22 23.60 -6.37
C ARG A 168 12.62 24.95 -6.99
N GLU A 169 13.93 25.17 -7.17
CA GLU A 169 14.51 26.34 -7.84
C GLU A 169 14.18 26.41 -9.34
N LYS A 170 14.20 25.29 -10.08
CA LYS A 170 13.81 25.24 -11.50
C LYS A 170 12.33 25.58 -11.69
N LEU A 171 11.45 25.10 -10.81
CA LEU A 171 10.03 25.42 -10.84
C LEU A 171 9.76 26.89 -10.47
N ILE A 172 10.48 27.44 -9.48
CA ILE A 172 10.40 28.85 -9.11
C ILE A 172 10.87 29.74 -10.27
N ASN A 173 11.99 29.40 -10.91
CA ASN A 173 12.52 30.17 -12.05
C ASN A 173 11.59 30.10 -13.28
N GLN A 174 10.97 28.94 -13.53
CA GLN A 174 9.98 28.78 -14.59
C GLN A 174 8.70 29.59 -14.32
N TYR A 175 8.24 29.62 -13.06
CA TYR A 175 7.08 30.42 -12.65
C TYR A 175 7.35 31.93 -12.69
N LEU A 176 8.58 32.34 -12.36
CA LEU A 176 9.00 33.74 -12.39
C LEU A 176 9.43 34.22 -13.79
N GLY A 177 9.43 33.35 -14.81
CA GLY A 177 9.82 33.70 -16.18
C GLY A 177 11.29 34.08 -16.34
N LEU A 178 12.15 33.66 -15.41
CA LEU A 178 13.58 33.99 -15.42
C LEU A 178 14.33 32.96 -16.27
N SER A 179 14.59 33.28 -17.54
CA SER A 179 15.55 32.53 -18.35
C SER A 179 16.97 32.82 -17.86
N LEU A 180 17.74 31.79 -17.53
CA LEU A 180 19.17 31.92 -17.16
C LEU A 180 20.10 32.18 -18.36
N ASP A 181 19.54 32.31 -19.57
CA ASP A 181 20.29 32.63 -20.80
C ASP A 181 20.00 34.08 -21.24
N ASP A 182 20.27 35.06 -20.37
CA ASP A 182 20.36 36.47 -20.80
C ASP A 182 21.84 36.86 -20.95
N PRO A 183 22.37 36.97 -22.18
CA PRO A 183 23.79 37.30 -22.43
C PRO A 183 24.16 38.77 -22.12
N LEU A 184 23.32 39.54 -21.41
CA LEU A 184 23.53 40.97 -21.14
C LEU A 184 24.18 41.30 -19.79
N LEU A 185 24.63 40.31 -19.01
CA LEU A 185 25.38 40.53 -17.76
C LEU A 185 26.90 40.38 -17.91
N ASP A 186 27.45 40.61 -19.11
CA ASP A 186 28.88 40.89 -19.27
C ASP A 186 29.06 42.34 -19.70
N GLY A 187 29.20 43.21 -18.69
CA GLY A 187 29.26 44.65 -18.86
C GLY A 187 30.06 45.28 -17.72
N SER A 188 31.35 45.00 -17.69
CA SER A 188 32.34 45.74 -16.92
C SER A 188 32.28 47.23 -17.28
N TYR A 189 31.80 48.07 -16.37
CA TYR A 189 32.03 49.51 -16.45
C TYR A 189 33.48 49.80 -16.06
N VAL A 190 34.29 50.13 -17.06
CA VAL A 190 35.54 50.89 -16.91
C VAL A 190 35.25 52.27 -17.49
N GLY A 191 35.38 53.30 -16.66
CA GLY A 191 35.16 54.70 -17.02
C GLY A 191 35.25 55.58 -15.78
#